data_AF-L8MCL1-F1
#
_entry.id   AF-L8MCL1-F1
#
_cell.length_a   1.000
_cell.length_b   1.000
_cell.length_c   1.000
_cell.angle_alpha   90.00
_cell.angle_beta   90.00
_cell.angle_gamma   90.00
#
_symmetry.space_group_name_H-M   'P 1'
#
loop_
_entity.id
_entity.type
_entity.pdbx_description
1 polymer ?
#
loop_
_entity_poly.entity_id
_entity_poly.type
_entity_poly.pdbx_seq_one_letter_code
_entity_poly.pdbx_strand_id
1 'polypeptide(L)' 'MFYFPCNPQTVLNELLCWTNGQPFLSQKLCQFIRNSSATIPLNQEEEWIENLVRTKVIENWESQDEPEHLKTIRDRII' A
#
# COMPACT_ATOMS: atom_id res chain seq x y z
N MET A 1 12.94 14.18 15.49
CA MET A 1 11.57 13.95 16.00
C MET A 1 10.66 13.93 14.78
N PHE A 2 10.40 12.75 14.23
CA PHE A 2 9.57 12.62 13.02
C PHE A 2 8.11 12.78 13.46
N TYR A 3 7.53 13.95 13.18
CA TYR A 3 6.08 14.12 13.23
C TYR A 3 5.51 13.20 12.16
N PHE A 4 4.78 12.17 12.56
CA PHE A 4 3.86 11.46 11.68
C PHE A 4 2.52 12.20 11.80
N PRO A 5 2.13 13.05 10.83
CA PRO A 5 0.81 13.68 10.80
C PRO A 5 -0.30 12.69 10.38
N CYS A 6 -0.07 11.38 10.49
CA CYS A 6 -1.05 10.35 10.15
C CYS A 6 -1.21 9.39 11.32
N ASN A 7 -2.32 8.67 11.36
CA ASN A 7 -2.50 7.59 12.31
C ASN A 7 -1.78 6.32 11.80
N PRO A 8 -0.59 5.97 12.32
CA PRO A 8 0.18 4.84 11.81
C PRO A 8 -0.55 3.51 12.04
N GLN A 9 -1.46 3.43 13.01
CA GLN A 9 -2.25 2.21 13.24
C GLN A 9 -3.30 2.01 12.15
N THR A 10 -3.95 3.08 11.69
CA THR A 10 -4.89 3.03 10.57
C THR A 10 -4.17 2.60 9.29
N VAL A 11 -3.03 3.23 8.99
CA VAL A 11 -2.19 2.86 7.84
C VAL A 11 -1.78 1.40 7.90
N LEU A 12 -1.32 0.92 9.06
CA LEU A 12 -0.90 -0.47 9.23
C LEU A 12 -2.07 -1.44 9.10
N ASN A 13 -3.24 -1.11 9.65
CA ASN A 13 -4.43 -1.94 9.57
C ASN A 13 -4.90 -2.08 8.12
N GLU A 14 -5.00 -0.97 7.40
CA GLU A 14 -5.34 -0.97 5.97
C GLU A 14 -4.33 -1.78 5.16
N LEU A 15 -3.04 -1.54 5.38
CA LEU A 15 -1.99 -2.27 4.69
C LEU A 15 -2.11 -3.79 4.94
N LEU A 16 -2.38 -4.22 6.17
CA LEU A 16 -2.61 -5.63 6.48
C LEU A 16 -3.90 -6.18 5.87
N CYS A 17 -4.97 -5.38 5.80
CA CYS A 17 -6.21 -5.74 5.12
C CYS A 17 -5.98 -5.95 3.62
N TRP A 18 -5.33 -5.02 2.94
CA TRP A 18 -5.02 -5.11 1.50
C TRP A 18 -4.05 -6.23 1.16
N THR A 19 -3.13 -6.58 2.08
CA THR A 19 -2.16 -7.67 1.87
C THR A 19 -2.62 -9.01 2.43
N ASN A 20 -3.75 -9.05 3.15
CA ASN A 20 -4.21 -10.19 3.93
C ASN A 20 -3.11 -10.75 4.86
N GLY A 21 -2.28 -9.86 5.43
CA GLY A 21 -1.16 -10.23 6.29
C GLY A 21 0.05 -10.87 5.57
N GLN A 22 0.11 -10.87 4.24
CA GLN A 22 1.25 -11.44 3.52
C GLN A 22 2.51 -10.56 3.71
N PRO A 23 3.60 -11.09 4.31
CA PRO A 23 4.76 -10.28 4.71
C PRO A 23 5.44 -9.56 3.53
N PHE A 24 5.57 -10.25 2.41
CA PHE A 24 6.20 -9.73 1.19
C PHE A 24 5.43 -8.50 0.64
N LEU A 25 4.11 -8.61 0.59
CA LEU A 25 3.25 -7.54 0.08
C LEU A 25 3.19 -6.36 1.05
N SER A 26 3.16 -6.66 2.35
CA SER A 26 3.27 -5.62 3.39
C SER A 26 4.58 -4.87 3.27
N GLN A 27 5.68 -5.57 2.99
CA GLN A 27 6.98 -4.94 2.79
C GLN A 27 7.03 -4.07 1.53
N LYS A 28 6.44 -4.52 0.41
CA LYS A 28 6.34 -3.72 -0.83
C LYS A 28 5.49 -2.48 -0.65
N LEU A 29 4.31 -2.58 -0.01
CA LEU A 29 3.48 -1.41 0.28
C LEU A 29 4.20 -0.42 1.18
N CYS A 30 4.88 -0.89 2.24
CA CYS A 30 5.75 -0.03 3.05
C CYS A 30 6.85 0.67 2.23
N GLN A 31 7.45 -0.01 1.25
CA GLN A 31 8.41 0.61 0.33
C GLN A 31 7.75 1.66 -0.57
N PHE A 32 6.55 1.41 -1.10
CA PHE A 32 5.81 2.39 -1.89
C PHE A 32 5.45 3.63 -1.06
N ILE A 33 5.01 3.44 0.18
CA ILE A 33 4.74 4.54 1.12
C ILE A 33 6.01 5.35 1.35
N ARG A 34 7.13 4.69 1.64
CA ARG A 34 8.42 5.36 1.87
C ARG A 34 8.95 6.10 0.64
N ASN A 35 8.71 5.55 -0.56
CA ASN A 35 9.11 6.15 -1.83
C ASN A 35 8.14 7.24 -2.29
N SER A 36 6.90 7.24 -1.79
CA SER A 36 5.97 8.33 -2.04
C SER A 36 6.46 9.57 -1.29
N SER A 37 6.74 10.64 -2.03
CA SER A 37 7.05 11.95 -1.44
C SER A 37 5.80 12.64 -0.90
N ALA A 38 4.64 11.98 -1.00
CA ALA A 38 3.35 12.49 -0.55
C ALA A 38 3.26 12.38 0.98
N THR A 39 2.77 13.44 1.61
CA THR A 39 2.41 13.40 3.03
C THR A 39 1.08 12.67 3.15
N ILE A 40 0.99 11.68 4.04
CA ILE A 40 -0.25 10.98 4.30
C ILE A 40 -1.22 11.96 4.96
N PRO A 41 -2.38 12.26 4.33
CA PRO A 41 -3.37 13.18 4.88
C PRO A 41 -4.06 12.58 6.11
N LEU A 42 -4.29 13.41 7.12
CA LEU A 42 -4.86 13.04 8.42
C LEU A 42 -6.38 12.82 8.27
N ASN A 43 -6.89 11.66 8.69
CA ASN A 43 -8.26 11.16 8.46
C ASN A 43 -8.58 10.79 7.00
N GLN A 44 -7.57 10.66 6.14
CA GLN A 44 -7.71 10.18 4.76
C GLN A 44 -6.66 9.08 4.46
N GLU A 45 -6.15 8.43 5.50
CA GLU A 45 -5.17 7.35 5.39
C GLU A 45 -5.72 6.19 4.54
N GLU A 46 -6.99 5.82 4.73
CA GLU A 46 -7.68 4.77 3.97
C GLU A 46 -7.70 5.07 2.47
N GLU A 47 -8.26 6.21 2.08
CA GLU A 47 -8.37 6.63 0.68
C GLU A 47 -6.99 6.79 0.03
N TRP A 48 -6.01 7.27 0.79
CA TRP A 48 -4.65 7.42 0.31
C TRP A 48 -3.98 6.06 0.09
N ILE A 49 -4.15 5.10 1.00
CA ILE A 49 -3.65 3.72 0.86
C ILE A 49 -4.35 3.02 -0.29
N GLU A 50 -5.67 3.14 -0.42
CA GLU A 50 -6.42 2.56 -1.53
C GLU A 50 -5.88 3.07 -2.87
N ASN A 51 -5.71 4.39 -3.02
CA ASN A 51 -5.14 4.97 -4.23
C ASN A 51 -3.72 4.46 -4.50
N LEU A 52 -2.88 4.38 -3.47
CA LEU A 52 -1.53 3.85 -3.61
C LEU A 52 -1.54 2.39 -4.10
N VAL A 53 -2.39 1.55 -3.51
CA VAL A 53 -2.58 0.14 -3.90
C VAL A 53 -3.10 0.07 -5.33
N ARG A 54 -4.13 0.84 -5.68
CA ARG A 54 -4.66 0.87 -7.06
C ARG A 54 -3.59 1.25 -8.07
N THR A 55 -2.93 2.38 -7.91
CA THR A 55 -1.96 2.86 -8.90
C THR A 55 -0.69 2.00 -8.95
N LYS A 56 -0.18 1.52 -7.80
CA LYS A 56 1.11 0.81 -7.76
C LYS A 56 1.00 -0.70 -7.82
N VAL A 57 -0.08 -1.28 -7.31
CA VAL A 57 -0.28 -2.74 -7.16
C VAL A 57 -1.33 -3.30 -8.12
N ILE A 58 -2.31 -2.51 -8.57
CA ILE A 58 -3.35 -2.99 -9.52
C ILE A 58 -3.07 -2.52 -10.95
N GLU A 59 -2.72 -1.25 -11.15
CA GLU A 59 -2.50 -0.69 -12.49
C GLU A 59 -1.08 -0.97 -12.99
N ASN A 60 -0.08 -0.82 -12.13
CA ASN A 60 1.32 -0.90 -12.53
C ASN A 60 2.00 -2.23 -12.19
N TRP A 61 1.21 -3.25 -11.85
CA TRP A 61 1.69 -4.55 -11.35
C TRP A 61 2.59 -5.30 -12.34
N GLU A 62 2.29 -5.19 -13.63
CA GLU A 62 2.99 -5.90 -14.70
C GLU A 62 4.39 -5.32 -14.96
N SER A 63 4.62 -4.06 -14.61
CA SER A 63 5.92 -3.39 -14.75
C SER A 63 6.76 -3.41 -13.46
N GLN A 64 6.33 -4.12 -12.42
CA GLN A 64 7.14 -4.33 -11.22
C GLN A 64 8.00 -5.60 -11.37
N ASP A 65 9.11 -5.68 -10.63
CA ASP A 65 10.03 -6.82 -10.65
C ASP A 65 9.38 -8.19 -10.31
N GLU A 66 8.23 -8.19 -9.63
CA GLU A 66 7.59 -9.41 -9.11
C GLU A 66 6.08 -9.45 -9.46
N PRO A 67 5.75 -9.55 -10.75
CA PRO A 67 4.38 -9.42 -11.24
C PRO A 67 3.48 -10.56 -10.73
N GLU A 68 4.02 -11.75 -10.48
CA GLU A 68 3.23 -12.89 -10.01
C GLU A 68 2.66 -12.69 -8.59
N HIS A 69 3.43 -12.07 -7.70
CA HIS A 69 2.98 -11.74 -6.35
C HIS A 69 1.92 -10.63 -6.35
N LEU A 70 2.06 -9.65 -7.25
CA LEU A 70 1.09 -8.54 -7.36
C LEU A 70 -0.18 -8.97 -8.12
N LYS A 71 -0.06 -9.85 -9.10
CA LYS A 71 -1.21 -10.48 -9.78
C LYS A 71 -2.14 -11.15 -8.78
N THR A 72 -1.58 -11.84 -7.77
CA THR A 72 -2.36 -12.49 -6.71
C THR A 72 -3.18 -11.49 -5.89
N ILE A 73 -2.70 -10.25 -5.68
CA ILE A 73 -3.49 -9.18 -5.06
C ILE A 73 -4.58 -8.71 -6.02
N ARG A 74 -4.22 -8.42 -7.27
CA ARG A 74 -5.15 -7.91 -8.29
C ARG A 74 -6.33 -8.86 -8.50
N ASP A 75 -6.06 -10.14 -8.69
CA ASP A 75 -7.08 -11.19 -8.88
C ASP A 75 -7.94 -11.44 -7.61
N ARG A 76 -7.61 -10.85 -6.46
CA ARG A 76 -8.45 -10.88 -5.25
C ARG A 76 -9.35 -9.65 -5.11
N ILE A 77 -9.00 -8.55 -5.75
CA ILE A 77 -9.70 -7.25 -5.64
C ILE A 77 -10.71 -7.07 -6.80
N ILE A 78 -10.48 -7.73 -7.94
CA ILE A 78 -11.37 -7.81 -9.10
C ILE A 78 -12.26 -9.04 -8.98
#